data_AF-A0A7Z9GZL3-F1
#
_entry.id   AF-A0A7Z9GZL3-F1
#
_cell.length_a   1.000
_cell.length_b   1.000
_cell.length_c   1.000
_cell.angle_alpha   90.00
_cell.angle_beta   90.00
_cell.angle_gamma   90.00
#
_symmetry.space_group_name_H-M   'P 1'
#
loop_
_entity.id
_entity.type
_entity.pdbx_description
1 polymer ?
#
loop_
_entity_poly.entity_id
_entity_poly.type
_entity_poly.pdbx_seq_one_letter_code
_entity_poly.pdbx_strand_id
1 'polypeptide(L)'
;MAQVTILIWVFLPLVVYLVFFLLARRPTAIRCSRIGQLIVLLITFSTLLTFVVAGSDDPLNWPLTISCLVAGICLWPLSQIFLVRLATDQFQELVHTGSARLLLACETTGSRHVSLTGRTRSASIRSFPVAPRILIAVMPAAQPRDKITLLIRWLPKVLPGPLPRIRIVLKKKSSS
;
A
#
# COMPACT_ATOMS: atom_id res chain seq x y z
N MET A 1 -23.81 12.31 18.47
CA MET A 1 -23.98 11.22 17.47
C MET A 1 -23.42 11.60 16.09
N ALA A 2 -23.63 12.83 15.62
CA ALA A 2 -23.18 13.30 14.30
C ALA A 2 -21.69 13.05 14.00
N GLN A 3 -20.79 13.22 14.98
CA GLN A 3 -19.35 12.97 14.80
C GLN A 3 -18.97 11.52 14.55
N VAL A 4 -19.66 10.58 15.20
CA VAL A 4 -19.44 9.15 14.96
C VAL A 4 -19.86 8.82 13.53
N THR A 5 -20.97 9.40 13.07
CA THR A 5 -21.45 9.27 11.69
C THR A 5 -20.43 9.86 10.71
N ILE A 6 -19.88 11.05 10.98
CA ILE A 6 -18.84 11.68 10.16
C ILE A 6 -17.59 10.80 10.11
N LEU A 7 -17.13 10.27 11.24
CA LEU A 7 -16.00 9.35 11.26
C LEU A 7 -16.27 8.09 10.44
N ILE A 8 -17.45 7.48 10.59
CA ILE A 8 -17.83 6.31 9.79
C ILE A 8 -17.76 6.65 8.30
N TRP A 9 -18.29 7.79 7.87
CA TRP A 9 -18.22 8.24 6.48
C TRP A 9 -16.78 8.53 6.01
N VAL A 10 -15.96 9.12 6.87
CA VAL A 10 -14.55 9.43 6.60
C VAL A 10 -13.72 8.15 6.48
N PHE A 11 -13.99 7.12 7.28
CA PHE A 11 -13.28 5.84 7.23
C PHE A 11 -13.91 4.82 6.26
N LEU A 12 -15.13 5.06 5.78
CA LEU A 12 -15.82 4.20 4.81
C LEU A 12 -14.96 3.92 3.55
N PRO A 13 -14.29 4.90 2.92
CA PRO A 13 -13.41 4.63 1.78
C PRO A 13 -12.26 3.67 2.12
N LEU A 14 -11.73 3.74 3.34
CA LEU A 14 -10.65 2.88 3.80
C LEU A 14 -11.14 1.46 4.07
N VAL A 15 -12.34 1.31 4.65
CA VAL A 15 -13.02 0.02 4.81
C VAL A 15 -13.31 -0.60 3.45
N VAL A 16 -13.87 0.18 2.51
CA VAL A 16 -14.13 -0.26 1.14
C VAL A 16 -12.83 -0.70 0.44
N TYR A 17 -11.74 0.05 0.62
CA TYR A 17 -10.42 -0.30 0.08
C TYR A 17 -9.88 -1.63 0.64
N LEU A 18 -10.05 -1.88 1.94
CA LEU A 18 -9.70 -3.14 2.58
C LEU A 18 -10.61 -4.29 2.14
N VAL A 19 -11.90 -4.06 2.00
CA VAL A 19 -12.86 -5.06 1.49
C VAL A 19 -12.50 -5.45 0.06
N PHE A 20 -12.19 -4.49 -0.82
CA PHE A 20 -11.71 -4.80 -2.17
C PHE A 20 -10.42 -5.64 -2.14
N PHE A 21 -9.51 -5.39 -1.19
CA PHE A 21 -8.32 -6.21 -1.01
C PHE A 21 -8.65 -7.63 -0.57
N LEU A 22 -9.57 -7.80 0.39
CA LEU A 22 -10.02 -9.09 0.90
C LEU A 22 -10.92 -9.86 -0.09
N LEU A 23 -11.51 -9.18 -1.07
CA LEU A 23 -12.33 -9.80 -2.13
C LEU A 23 -11.60 -9.95 -3.48
N ALA A 24 -10.45 -9.28 -3.66
CA ALA A 24 -9.63 -9.41 -4.86
C ALA A 24 -9.20 -10.86 -5.16
N ARG A 25 -9.74 -11.45 -6.23
CA ARG A 25 -9.31 -12.77 -6.73
C ARG A 25 -7.93 -12.78 -7.40
N ARG A 26 -7.33 -11.60 -7.60
CA ARG A 26 -6.04 -11.38 -8.27
C ARG A 26 -4.96 -11.03 -7.25
N PRO A 27 -3.67 -11.22 -7.57
CA PRO A 27 -2.58 -10.77 -6.71
C PRO A 27 -2.63 -9.25 -6.53
N THR A 28 -2.71 -8.79 -5.28
CA THR A 28 -2.81 -7.35 -4.95
C THR A 28 -1.93 -6.99 -3.77
N ALA A 29 -1.48 -5.74 -3.70
CA ALA A 29 -0.75 -5.24 -2.54
C ALA A 29 -1.29 -3.90 -2.05
N ILE A 30 -1.37 -3.74 -0.73
CA ILE A 30 -1.60 -2.47 -0.04
C ILE A 30 -0.29 -2.05 0.62
N ARG A 31 0.05 -0.76 0.52
CA ARG A 31 1.18 -0.18 1.25
C ARG A 31 0.67 0.49 2.52
N CYS A 32 1.31 0.24 3.65
CA CYS A 32 0.94 0.89 4.91
C CYS A 32 1.00 2.42 4.80
N SER A 33 1.99 2.96 4.08
CA SER A 33 2.08 4.41 3.84
C SER A 33 0.91 4.98 3.05
N ARG A 34 0.30 4.21 2.13
CA ARG A 34 -0.89 4.65 1.39
C ARG A 34 -2.12 4.70 2.30
N ILE A 35 -2.25 3.76 3.24
CA ILE A 35 -3.30 3.80 4.27
C ILE A 35 -3.11 5.06 5.12
N GLY A 36 -1.90 5.33 5.61
CA GLY A 36 -1.60 6.54 6.39
C GLY A 36 -1.93 7.83 5.63
N GLN A 37 -1.51 7.93 4.37
CA GLN A 37 -1.83 9.08 3.51
C GLN A 37 -3.34 9.27 3.31
N LEU A 38 -4.09 8.18 3.10
CA LEU A 38 -5.54 8.24 2.97
C LEU A 38 -6.19 8.73 4.27
N ILE A 39 -5.78 8.23 5.43
CA ILE A 39 -6.27 8.68 6.74
C ILE A 39 -6.04 10.18 6.90
N VAL A 40 -4.81 10.66 6.69
CA VAL A 40 -4.47 12.08 6.81
C VAL A 40 -5.33 12.92 5.86
N LEU A 41 -5.42 12.53 4.59
CA LEU A 41 -6.18 13.26 3.56
C LEU A 41 -7.68 13.30 3.87
N LEU A 42 -8.26 12.18 4.29
CA LEU A 42 -9.69 12.07 4.63
C LEU A 42 -10.02 12.95 5.84
N ILE A 43 -9.16 12.96 6.86
CA ILE A 43 -9.33 13.82 8.04
C ILE A 43 -9.16 15.29 7.67
N THR A 44 -8.09 15.66 6.94
CA THR A 44 -7.88 17.07 6.54
C THR A 44 -9.03 17.58 5.68
N PHE A 45 -9.48 16.78 4.71
CA PHE A 45 -10.62 17.14 3.88
C PHE A 45 -11.89 17.28 4.71
N SER A 46 -12.16 16.34 5.63
CA SER A 46 -13.31 16.42 6.53
C SER A 46 -13.26 17.71 7.36
N THR A 47 -12.13 18.01 8.00
CA THR A 47 -11.97 19.22 8.81
C THR A 47 -12.16 20.49 7.98
N LEU A 48 -11.60 20.53 6.77
CA LEU A 48 -11.71 21.68 5.87
C LEU A 48 -13.14 21.86 5.39
N LEU A 49 -13.86 20.78 5.09
CA LEU A 49 -15.26 20.82 4.72
C LEU A 49 -16.14 21.35 5.87
N THR A 50 -15.84 20.98 7.12
CA THR A 50 -16.51 21.55 8.31
C THR A 50 -16.30 23.06 8.42
N PHE A 51 -15.10 23.57 8.10
CA PHE A 51 -14.82 25.02 8.09
C PHE A 51 -15.49 25.75 6.92
N VAL A 52 -15.57 25.13 5.74
CA VAL A 52 -16.07 25.77 4.50
C VAL A 52 -17.61 25.77 4.42
N VAL A 53 -18.28 24.73 4.90
CA VAL A 53 -19.75 24.58 4.76
C VAL A 53 -20.56 25.39 5.78
N ALA A 54 -19.90 26.02 6.76
CA ALA A 54 -20.46 26.95 7.74
C ALA A 54 -21.52 26.36 8.71
N GLY A 55 -21.36 26.67 10.00
CA GLY A 55 -22.44 26.64 10.99
C GLY A 55 -22.69 25.33 11.75
N SER A 56 -21.85 24.29 11.62
CA SER A 56 -21.99 23.14 12.50
C SER A 56 -21.41 23.48 13.88
N ASP A 57 -22.29 23.85 14.81
CA ASP A 57 -21.99 24.05 16.24
C ASP A 57 -21.50 22.78 16.96
N ASP A 58 -21.30 21.67 16.24
CA ASP A 58 -20.78 20.44 16.80
C ASP A 58 -19.29 20.61 17.14
N PRO A 59 -18.92 20.62 18.43
CA PRO A 59 -17.55 20.86 18.85
C PRO A 59 -16.68 19.70 18.38
N LEU A 60 -15.90 19.89 17.32
CA LEU A 60 -15.00 18.89 16.75
C LEU A 60 -14.24 18.18 17.89
N ASN A 61 -14.32 16.86 17.96
CA ASN A 61 -13.56 16.10 18.95
C ASN A 61 -12.08 16.15 18.56
N TRP A 62 -11.42 17.22 18.99
CA TRP A 62 -10.00 17.50 18.75
C TRP A 62 -9.11 16.34 19.20
N PRO A 63 -9.28 15.76 20.41
CA PRO A 63 -8.49 14.59 20.82
C PRO A 63 -8.54 13.44 19.81
N LEU A 64 -9.74 13.08 19.35
CA LEU A 64 -9.93 11.96 18.46
C LEU A 64 -9.40 12.26 17.04
N THR A 65 -9.65 13.47 16.54
CA THR A 65 -9.14 13.95 15.24
C THR A 65 -7.61 13.97 15.22
N ILE A 66 -6.99 14.53 16.27
CA ILE A 66 -5.53 14.58 16.43
C ILE A 66 -4.97 13.16 16.53
N SER A 67 -5.59 12.27 17.32
CA SER A 67 -5.11 10.88 17.45
C SER A 67 -5.10 10.14 16.11
N CYS A 68 -6.14 10.31 15.29
CA CYS A 68 -6.22 9.69 13.97
C CYS A 68 -5.22 10.30 12.98
N LEU A 69 -4.99 11.61 13.06
CA LEU A 69 -4.02 12.31 12.23
C LEU A 69 -2.57 11.91 12.58
N VAL A 70 -2.25 11.83 13.87
CA VAL A 70 -0.97 11.29 14.38
C VAL A 70 -0.80 9.85 13.93
N ALA A 71 -1.81 8.99 14.08
CA ALA A 71 -1.75 7.61 13.59
C ALA A 71 -1.47 7.54 12.07
N GLY A 72 -2.14 8.38 11.28
CA GLY A 72 -1.91 8.49 9.84
C GLY A 72 -0.47 8.92 9.49
N ILE A 73 0.08 9.91 10.20
CA ILE A 73 1.47 10.38 10.04
C ILE A 73 2.47 9.29 10.44
N CYS A 74 2.23 8.57 11.55
CA CYS A 74 3.08 7.48 12.01
C CYS A 74 3.15 6.32 11.01
N LEU A 75 2.10 6.11 10.20
CA LEU A 75 2.08 5.10 9.13
C LEU A 75 2.83 5.54 7.86
N TRP A 76 3.07 6.84 7.66
CA TRP A 76 3.75 7.38 6.49
C TRP A 76 5.20 6.86 6.31
N PRO A 77 6.08 6.83 7.34
CA PRO A 77 7.43 6.29 7.21
C PRO A 77 7.45 4.78 6.92
N LEU A 78 6.36 4.06 7.20
CA LEU A 78 6.20 2.61 6.96
C LEU A 78 5.91 2.30 5.47
N SER A 79 6.53 3.03 4.56
CA SER A 79 6.44 2.82 3.10
C SER A 79 7.05 1.50 2.63
N GLN A 80 7.87 0.89 3.49
CA GLN A 80 8.56 -0.38 3.28
C GLN A 80 7.68 -1.59 3.61
N ILE A 81 6.54 -1.40 4.27
CA ILE A 81 5.66 -2.48 4.69
C ILE A 81 4.50 -2.61 3.70
N PHE A 82 4.35 -3.81 3.15
CA PHE A 82 3.34 -4.16 2.17
C PHE A 82 2.49 -5.28 2.74
N LEU A 83 1.17 -5.09 2.72
CA LEU A 83 0.22 -6.18 2.89
C LEU A 83 -0.07 -6.75 1.50
N VAL A 84 0.38 -7.97 1.24
CA VAL A 84 0.30 -8.61 -0.08
C VAL A 84 -0.68 -9.77 0.00
N ARG A 85 -1.59 -9.83 -0.97
CA ARG A 85 -2.48 -10.96 -1.16
C ARG A 85 -1.88 -11.91 -2.18
N LEU A 86 -0.99 -12.76 -1.70
CA LEU A 86 -0.33 -13.82 -2.46
C LEU A 86 0.08 -14.92 -1.48
N ALA A 87 0.15 -16.16 -1.96
CA ALA A 87 0.77 -17.22 -1.16
C ALA A 87 2.29 -16.98 -1.07
N THR A 88 2.93 -17.44 0.02
CA THR A 88 4.34 -17.12 0.31
C THR A 88 5.30 -17.65 -0.75
N ASP A 89 5.06 -18.87 -1.22
CA ASP A 89 5.73 -19.55 -2.33
C ASP A 89 5.65 -18.73 -3.63
N GLN A 90 4.43 -18.33 -4.01
CA GLN A 90 4.20 -17.51 -5.21
C GLN A 90 4.87 -16.14 -5.10
N PHE A 91 4.91 -15.55 -3.90
CA PHE A 91 5.60 -14.30 -3.66
C PHE A 91 7.11 -14.43 -3.79
N GLN A 92 7.70 -15.50 -3.25
CA GLN A 92 9.12 -15.79 -3.38
C GLN A 92 9.50 -16.01 -4.85
N GLU A 93 8.72 -16.79 -5.59
CA GLU A 93 8.93 -17.02 -7.02
C GLU A 93 8.91 -15.71 -7.82
N LEU A 94 7.99 -14.80 -7.48
CA LEU A 94 7.88 -13.49 -8.13
C LEU A 94 9.10 -12.60 -7.82
N VAL A 95 9.62 -12.66 -6.59
CA VAL A 95 10.85 -11.99 -6.20
C VAL A 95 12.05 -12.58 -6.94
N HIS A 96 12.16 -13.91 -7.02
CA HIS A 96 13.22 -14.61 -7.76
C HIS A 96 13.20 -14.31 -9.25
N THR A 97 12.01 -14.27 -9.86
CA THR A 97 11.85 -13.90 -11.27
C THR A 97 12.28 -12.45 -11.50
N GLY A 98 11.90 -11.55 -10.59
CA GLY A 98 12.30 -10.15 -10.63
C GLY A 98 13.81 -9.95 -10.44
N SER A 99 14.43 -10.69 -9.52
CA SER A 99 15.87 -10.62 -9.25
C SER A 99 16.69 -11.17 -10.42
N ALA A 100 16.26 -12.30 -11.01
CA ALA A 100 16.89 -12.88 -12.20
C ALA A 100 16.90 -11.89 -13.38
N ARG A 101 15.76 -11.23 -13.64
CA ARG A 101 15.67 -10.19 -14.69
C ARG A 101 16.59 -8.99 -14.45
N LEU A 102 16.93 -8.71 -13.20
CA LEU A 102 17.82 -7.62 -12.82
C LEU A 102 19.29 -8.07 -12.66
N LEU A 103 19.59 -9.35 -12.91
CA LEU A 103 20.89 -9.97 -12.67
C LEU A 103 21.38 -9.69 -11.24
N LEU A 104 20.48 -9.89 -10.27
CA LEU A 104 20.76 -9.84 -8.83
C LEU A 104 20.96 -11.26 -8.32
N ALA A 105 22.01 -11.48 -7.52
CA ALA A 105 22.14 -12.72 -6.79
C ALA A 105 21.03 -12.77 -5.74
N CYS A 106 20.31 -13.88 -5.69
CA CYS A 106 19.14 -14.05 -4.83
C CYS A 106 19.25 -15.40 -4.15
N GLU A 107 19.26 -15.39 -2.83
CA GLU A 107 19.32 -16.60 -2.02
C GLU A 107 18.12 -16.63 -1.07
N THR A 108 17.53 -17.80 -0.90
CA THR A 108 16.44 -18.00 0.05
C THR A 108 17.05 -18.60 1.30
N THR A 109 17.38 -17.76 2.29
CA THR A 109 18.02 -18.22 3.54
C THR A 109 17.04 -18.98 4.44
N GLY A 110 15.73 -18.89 4.19
CA GLY A 110 14.69 -19.65 4.87
C GLY A 110 13.30 -19.33 4.32
N SER A 111 12.25 -19.99 4.82
CA SER A 111 10.88 -19.87 4.29
C SER A 111 10.25 -18.48 4.37
N ARG A 112 10.89 -17.53 5.07
CA ARG A 112 10.40 -16.16 5.30
C ARG A 112 11.37 -15.07 4.84
N HIS A 113 12.57 -15.44 4.40
CA HIS A 113 13.66 -14.50 4.14
C HIS A 113 14.27 -14.72 2.76
N VAL A 114 14.33 -13.63 1.98
CA VAL A 114 15.02 -13.60 0.70
C VAL A 114 16.15 -12.58 0.79
N SER A 115 17.40 -13.04 0.71
CA SER A 115 18.58 -12.20 0.62
C SER A 115 18.84 -11.84 -0.84
N LEU A 116 18.94 -10.54 -1.10
CA LEU A 116 19.27 -9.95 -2.39
C LEU A 116 20.67 -9.34 -2.29
N THR A 117 21.56 -9.81 -3.13
CA THR A 117 22.94 -9.35 -3.20
C THR A 117 23.16 -8.66 -4.55
N GLY A 118 23.30 -7.34 -4.49
CA GLY A 118 23.72 -6.50 -5.62
C GLY A 118 25.21 -6.18 -5.55
N ARG A 119 25.73 -5.52 -6.59
CA ARG A 119 27.15 -5.11 -6.66
C ARG A 119 27.56 -4.15 -5.54
N THR A 120 26.64 -3.31 -5.10
CA THR A 120 26.91 -2.22 -4.14
C THR A 120 26.37 -2.50 -2.75
N ARG A 121 25.41 -3.42 -2.60
CA ARG A 121 24.68 -3.64 -1.37
C ARG A 121 24.07 -5.04 -1.31
N SER A 122 24.05 -5.60 -0.11
CA SER A 122 23.20 -6.73 0.25
C SER A 122 22.01 -6.24 1.09
N ALA A 123 20.83 -6.77 0.81
CA ALA A 123 19.60 -6.43 1.51
C ALA A 123 18.74 -7.68 1.69
N SER A 124 17.83 -7.67 2.66
CA SER A 124 16.89 -8.77 2.85
C SER A 124 15.45 -8.29 2.72
N ILE A 125 14.63 -9.09 2.02
CA ILE A 125 13.18 -8.99 2.02
C ILE A 125 12.68 -10.00 3.04
N ARG A 126 11.87 -9.52 4.00
CA ARG A 126 11.22 -10.39 4.99
C ARG A 126 9.75 -10.54 4.65
N SER A 127 9.25 -11.76 4.72
CA SER A 127 7.85 -12.11 4.44
C SER A 127 7.28 -12.87 5.63
N PHE A 128 6.15 -12.39 6.15
CA PHE A 128 5.45 -12.96 7.28
C PHE A 128 4.07 -13.43 6.81
N PRO A 129 3.82 -14.74 6.68
CA PRO A 129 2.49 -15.23 6.34
C PRO A 129 1.52 -14.92 7.49
N VAL A 130 0.40 -14.27 7.15
CA VAL A 130 -0.68 -13.96 8.09
C VAL A 130 -1.86 -14.92 7.88
N ALA A 131 -2.13 -15.27 6.63
CA ALA A 131 -3.14 -16.25 6.22
C ALA A 131 -2.66 -17.00 4.96
N PRO A 132 -3.35 -18.08 4.52
CA PRO A 132 -2.89 -18.89 3.38
C PRO A 132 -2.60 -18.12 2.08
N ARG A 133 -3.24 -16.96 1.89
CA ARG A 133 -3.05 -16.09 0.72
C ARG A 133 -2.77 -14.63 1.10
N ILE A 134 -2.37 -14.37 2.34
CA ILE A 134 -2.08 -13.01 2.84
C ILE A 134 -0.75 -13.05 3.57
N LEU A 135 0.16 -12.18 3.17
CA LEU A 135 1.46 -12.02 3.80
C LEU A 135 1.78 -10.54 4.00
N ILE A 136 2.59 -10.28 5.02
CA ILE A 136 3.22 -8.97 5.24
C ILE A 136 4.64 -9.06 4.69
N ALA A 137 4.95 -8.25 3.69
CA ALA A 137 6.29 -8.14 3.13
C ALA A 137 6.95 -6.84 3.59
N VAL A 138 8.13 -6.96 4.20
CA VAL A 138 8.98 -5.84 4.61
C VAL A 138 10.10 -5.71 3.60
N MET A 139 10.07 -4.62 2.84
CA MET A 139 11.06 -4.28 1.83
C MET A 139 12.23 -3.51 2.45
N PRO A 140 13.46 -3.65 1.93
CA PRO A 140 14.55 -2.82 2.37
C PRO A 140 14.37 -1.36 1.91
N ALA A 141 15.03 -0.42 2.59
CA ALA A 141 15.01 0.99 2.22
C ALA A 141 15.52 1.20 0.79
N ALA A 142 14.78 1.99 0.01
CA ALA A 142 15.15 2.36 -1.36
C ALA A 142 16.36 3.31 -1.35
N GLN A 143 17.38 2.97 -2.13
CA GLN A 143 18.56 3.81 -2.36
C GLN A 143 18.66 4.25 -3.82
N PRO A 144 19.17 5.46 -4.10
CA PRO A 144 19.35 5.93 -5.46
C PRO A 144 20.37 5.06 -6.21
N ARG A 145 20.10 4.79 -7.51
CA ARG A 145 20.99 4.08 -8.45
C ARG A 145 21.33 2.63 -8.09
N ASP A 146 20.50 1.96 -7.29
CA ASP A 146 20.66 0.53 -6.96
C ASP A 146 19.65 -0.36 -7.72
N LYS A 147 20.10 -1.53 -8.17
CA LYS A 147 19.27 -2.58 -8.77
C LYS A 147 18.25 -3.14 -7.78
N ILE A 148 18.59 -3.21 -6.49
CA ILE A 148 17.61 -3.64 -5.46
C ILE A 148 16.44 -2.66 -5.41
N THR A 149 16.70 -1.36 -5.53
CA THR A 149 15.66 -0.34 -5.61
C THR A 149 14.79 -0.48 -6.86
N LEU A 150 15.37 -0.92 -8.00
CA LEU A 150 14.58 -1.21 -9.21
C LEU A 150 13.60 -2.36 -8.96
N LEU A 151 14.02 -3.42 -8.25
CA LEU A 151 13.13 -4.51 -7.86
C LEU A 151 11.99 -4.02 -6.95
N ILE A 152 12.32 -3.23 -5.92
CA ILE A 152 11.33 -2.65 -5.00
C ILE A 152 10.33 -1.76 -5.76
N ARG A 153 10.77 -1.02 -6.77
CA ARG A 153 9.89 -0.17 -7.60
C ARG A 153 9.09 -0.97 -8.63
N TRP A 154 9.58 -2.15 -9.02
CA TRP A 154 8.92 -3.04 -9.96
C TRP A 154 7.81 -3.87 -9.28
N LEU A 155 8.04 -4.40 -8.08
CA LEU A 155 7.07 -5.17 -7.30
C LEU A 155 5.65 -4.56 -7.26
N PRO A 156 5.46 -3.28 -6.91
CA PRO A 156 4.12 -2.70 -6.89
C PRO A 156 3.52 -2.39 -8.27
N LYS A 157 4.31 -2.46 -9.35
CA LYS A 157 3.77 -2.40 -10.71
C LYS A 157 3.10 -3.73 -11.08
N VAL A 158 3.69 -4.83 -10.62
CA VAL A 158 3.21 -6.21 -10.82
C VAL A 158 2.08 -6.56 -9.86
N LEU A 159 2.16 -6.08 -8.62
CA LEU A 159 1.15 -6.22 -7.58
C LEU A 159 0.34 -4.91 -7.49
N PRO A 160 -0.70 -4.71 -8.33
CA PRO A 160 -1.51 -3.51 -8.27
C PRO A 160 -2.24 -3.39 -6.93
N GLY A 161 -2.71 -2.18 -6.65
CA GLY A 161 -3.65 -1.95 -5.57
C GLY A 161 -4.96 -2.73 -5.75
N PRO A 162 -5.78 -2.79 -4.69
CA PRO A 162 -7.04 -3.52 -4.69
C PRO A 162 -8.10 -2.93 -5.63
N LEU A 163 -8.01 -1.63 -5.94
CA LEU A 163 -8.96 -0.96 -6.83
C LEU A 163 -8.86 -1.47 -8.28
N PRO A 164 -9.99 -1.69 -8.97
CA PRO A 164 -9.99 -2.08 -10.38
C PRO A 164 -9.32 -1.00 -11.24
N ARG A 165 -8.47 -1.43 -12.18
CA ARG A 165 -7.87 -0.50 -13.16
C ARG A 165 -8.91 -0.24 -14.25
N ILE A 166 -9.45 0.97 -14.28
CA ILE A 166 -10.33 1.42 -15.37
C ILE A 166 -9.42 1.83 -16.54
N ARG A 167 -9.52 1.15 -17.69
CA ARG A 167 -8.77 1.50 -18.91
C ARG A 167 -9.72 2.21 -19.87
N ILE A 168 -9.63 3.54 -19.94
CA ILE A 168 -10.37 4.33 -20.92
C ILE A 168 -9.62 4.23 -22.24
N VAL A 169 -10.21 3.56 -23.23
CA VAL A 169 -9.66 3.47 -24.59
C VAL A 169 -10.40 4.48 -25.47
N LEU A 170 -9.72 5.56 -25.86
CA LEU A 170 -10.26 6.50 -26.83
C LEU A 170 -10.20 5.85 -28.22
N LYS A 171 -11.37 5.43 -28.75
CA LYS A 171 -11.46 4.98 -30.14
C LYS A 171 -11.33 6.19 -31.05
N LYS A 172 -10.31 6.17 -31.94
CA LYS A 172 -10.16 7.19 -32.98
C LYS A 172 -11.32 7.02 -33.97
N LYS A 173 -12.09 8.10 -34.21
CA LYS A 173 -13.17 8.12 -35.20
C LYS A 173 -12.53 7.94 -36.58
N SER A 174 -12.84 6.83 -37.27
CA SER A 174 -12.46 6.65 -38.66
C SER A 174 -13.26 7.65 -39.49
N SER A 175 -12.57 8.65 -40.05
CA SER A 175 -13.11 9.46 -41.13
C SER A 175 -13.20 8.57 -42.36
N SER A 176 -14.41 8.08 -42.65
CA SER A 176 -14.81 7.57 -43.96
C SER A 176 -15.13 8.72 -44.88
#